data_AF-A0A077ZKX5-F1
#
_entry.id   AF-A0A077ZKX5-F1
#
_cell.length_a   1.000
_cell.length_b   1.000
_cell.length_c   1.000
_cell.angle_alpha   90.00
_cell.angle_beta   90.00
_cell.angle_gamma   90.00
#
_symmetry.space_group_name_H-M   'P 1'
#
loop_
_entity.id
_entity.type
_entity.pdbx_description
1 polymer ?
#
loop_
_entity_poly.entity_id
_entity_poly.type
_entity_poly.pdbx_seq_one_letter_code
_entity_poly.pdbx_strand_id
1 'polypeptide(L)'
;MARIISVANQKGGVGKTTTTVNLGACLAQDGKKVLLIDSDAQGNATSGLGVRKPDVKQDIYDVLVNEVSIKETIIKTSRENLSIVPATLQLAGAEIELTSMMARESRLKSALAEVSDEYDFILVDCPPSLGHLTINAFTASDAILIPVQCEYYALEGLSQLLNTVRLVQKHFNPGLEIEGVLLTMYDARTNLGAEVVEEVRRYFQEKVYDTIIPRNVRLSEAPSHGKPIIDYDPRSKGAEVYQALAKEVLVHLSEIEEVDIKNDQVVEIPLSDLRPNPYQPRKSFDETSLQELANSIEQSGVFQPIIVRKSAVKGYELIAGERRFRASKLAGKETIPAIIREFDEEAMMQIAVLENLQREDLNPLEEAEAYEMLMKNLKLTQADVANRLGKSRPYIANYLRLLTLPKLVKEMVQDERLSMGQARTLLGLKKKDQILKLANRAVKENLTVRQLEQIVTEYNEGKAKDKRKGPRLTKEKPYYLRESEDRLMDKFGTGVEIVEKDGKGKISIEYLSPSDLTRILDILNIHFDET
;
A
#
# COMPACT_ATOMS: atom_id res chain seq x y z
N MET A 1 12.35 -13.20 -20.75
CA MET A 1 12.86 -13.12 -19.36
C MET A 1 11.64 -13.17 -18.47
N ALA A 2 11.67 -13.99 -17.43
CA ALA A 2 10.54 -14.22 -16.56
C ALA A 2 10.21 -12.98 -15.74
N ARG A 3 8.92 -12.75 -15.47
CA ARG A 3 8.48 -11.83 -14.41
C ARG A 3 8.62 -12.53 -13.06
N ILE A 4 9.47 -12.01 -12.18
CA ILE A 4 9.75 -12.59 -10.87
C ILE A 4 8.89 -11.89 -9.81
N ILE A 5 7.97 -12.62 -9.18
CA ILE A 5 7.01 -12.07 -8.21
C ILE A 5 7.20 -12.77 -6.86
N SER A 6 7.58 -12.01 -5.84
CA SER A 6 7.59 -12.50 -4.46
C SER A 6 6.21 -12.41 -3.83
N VAL A 7 5.72 -13.49 -3.24
CA VAL A 7 4.48 -13.50 -2.46
C VAL A 7 4.83 -13.36 -0.99
N ALA A 8 4.62 -12.17 -0.43
CA ALA A 8 5.17 -11.84 0.89
C ALA A 8 4.21 -11.11 1.82
N ASN A 9 4.34 -11.42 3.10
CA ASN A 9 3.70 -10.79 4.24
C ASN A 9 4.38 -11.30 5.52
N GLN A 10 4.71 -10.39 6.44
CA GLN A 10 5.30 -10.73 7.72
C GLN A 10 4.38 -11.63 8.56
N LYS A 11 3.06 -11.47 8.45
CA LYS A 11 2.11 -12.29 9.21
C LYS A 11 2.04 -13.72 8.65
N GLY A 12 2.16 -14.70 9.53
CA GLY A 12 1.88 -16.11 9.23
C GLY A 12 0.38 -16.35 8.97
N GLY A 13 0.05 -17.33 8.13
CA GLY A 13 -1.34 -17.75 7.93
C GLY A 13 -2.22 -16.83 7.06
N VAL A 14 -1.66 -15.80 6.41
CA VAL A 14 -2.44 -14.90 5.53
C VAL A 14 -2.72 -15.46 4.13
N GLY A 15 -2.32 -16.69 3.84
CA GLY A 15 -2.51 -17.32 2.53
C GLY A 15 -1.39 -17.07 1.51
N LYS A 16 -0.15 -16.82 1.93
CA LYS A 16 1.04 -16.73 1.04
C LYS A 16 1.21 -17.98 0.20
N THR A 17 1.57 -19.10 0.82
CA THR A 17 1.73 -20.39 0.15
C THR A 17 0.51 -20.80 -0.67
N THR A 18 -0.69 -20.63 -0.10
CA THR A 18 -1.94 -20.92 -0.81
C THR A 18 -2.05 -20.09 -2.09
N THR A 19 -1.67 -18.82 -2.05
CA THR A 19 -1.66 -17.95 -3.22
C THR A 19 -0.58 -18.36 -4.20
N THR A 20 0.67 -18.56 -3.75
CA THR A 20 1.80 -18.95 -4.61
C THR A 20 1.47 -20.22 -5.41
N VAL A 21 1.02 -21.28 -4.73
CA VAL A 21 0.68 -22.58 -5.34
C VAL A 21 -0.47 -22.45 -6.35
N ASN A 22 -1.57 -21.81 -5.94
CA ASN A 22 -2.77 -21.79 -6.78
C ASN A 22 -2.68 -20.79 -7.93
N LEU A 23 -2.05 -19.63 -7.71
CA LEU A 23 -1.75 -18.68 -8.78
C LEU A 23 -0.82 -19.32 -9.81
N GLY A 24 0.27 -19.95 -9.39
CA GLY A 24 1.21 -20.60 -10.30
C GLY A 24 0.56 -21.73 -11.10
N ALA A 25 -0.30 -22.53 -10.47
CA ALA A 25 -1.03 -23.58 -11.18
C ALA A 25 -2.05 -23.02 -12.19
N CYS A 26 -2.71 -21.90 -11.90
CA CYS A 26 -3.63 -21.23 -12.82
C CYS A 26 -2.90 -20.57 -13.99
N LEU A 27 -1.77 -19.90 -13.75
CA LEU A 27 -0.91 -19.35 -14.82
C LEU A 27 -0.40 -20.46 -15.75
N ALA A 28 0.00 -21.60 -15.19
CA ALA A 28 0.38 -22.78 -15.96
C ALA A 28 -0.79 -23.37 -16.77
N GLN A 29 -2.01 -23.33 -16.22
CA GLN A 29 -3.23 -23.72 -16.95
C GLN A 29 -3.45 -22.87 -18.19
N ASP A 30 -3.13 -21.57 -18.11
CA ASP A 30 -3.25 -20.61 -19.20
C ASP A 30 -2.01 -20.61 -20.14
N GLY A 31 -1.18 -21.66 -20.06
CA GLY A 31 -0.10 -21.93 -20.99
C GLY A 31 1.24 -21.26 -20.66
N LYS A 32 1.35 -20.58 -19.52
CA LYS A 32 2.60 -19.94 -19.08
C LYS A 32 3.55 -20.95 -18.44
N LYS A 33 4.85 -20.85 -18.72
CA LYS A 33 5.88 -21.59 -18.00
C LYS A 33 6.15 -20.92 -16.66
N VAL A 34 5.87 -21.63 -15.57
CA VAL A 34 5.97 -21.12 -14.19
C VAL A 34 6.97 -21.94 -13.39
N LEU A 35 7.90 -21.25 -12.74
CA LEU A 35 8.75 -21.81 -11.69
C LEU A 35 8.28 -21.30 -10.32
N LEU A 36 7.90 -22.18 -9.41
CA LEU A 36 7.77 -21.83 -8.00
C LEU A 36 9.10 -21.99 -7.28
N ILE A 37 9.39 -21.09 -6.34
CA ILE A 37 10.49 -21.22 -5.40
C ILE A 37 9.90 -21.20 -4.01
N ASP A 38 9.96 -22.33 -3.32
CA ASP A 38 9.59 -22.40 -1.91
C ASP A 38 10.77 -21.86 -1.11
N SER A 39 10.61 -20.70 -0.46
CA SER A 39 11.65 -20.09 0.38
C SER A 39 11.28 -20.10 1.87
N ASP A 40 10.26 -20.88 2.26
CA ASP A 40 9.90 -21.10 3.65
C ASP A 40 10.46 -22.44 4.13
N ALA A 41 11.18 -22.45 5.26
CA ALA A 41 11.73 -23.67 5.84
C ALA A 41 10.65 -24.71 6.23
N GLN A 42 9.39 -24.28 6.35
CA GLN A 42 8.27 -25.21 6.50
C GLN A 42 8.03 -26.02 5.22
N GLY A 43 8.44 -25.56 4.04
CA GLY A 43 8.32 -26.27 2.77
C GLY A 43 6.87 -26.51 2.31
N ASN A 44 5.95 -25.62 2.67
CA ASN A 44 4.52 -25.88 2.46
C ASN A 44 4.13 -25.86 0.98
N ALA A 45 4.76 -25.01 0.14
CA ALA A 45 4.53 -25.01 -1.30
C ALA A 45 5.02 -26.32 -1.94
N THR A 46 6.18 -26.81 -1.48
CA THR A 46 6.79 -28.08 -1.88
C THR A 46 5.83 -29.24 -1.69
N SER A 47 5.31 -29.42 -0.47
CA SER A 47 4.31 -30.47 -0.21
C SER A 47 2.98 -30.19 -0.91
N GLY A 48 2.58 -28.92 -1.05
CA GLY A 48 1.33 -28.51 -1.71
C GLY A 48 1.27 -28.85 -3.21
N LEU A 49 2.41 -29.06 -3.86
CA LEU A 49 2.53 -29.53 -5.24
C LEU A 49 2.83 -31.04 -5.35
N GLY A 50 2.75 -31.77 -4.25
CA GLY A 50 2.90 -33.23 -4.22
C GLY A 50 4.35 -33.72 -4.16
N VAL A 51 5.32 -32.82 -3.97
CA VAL A 51 6.73 -33.21 -3.75
C VAL A 51 6.91 -33.65 -2.31
N ARG A 52 7.37 -34.89 -2.11
CA ARG A 52 7.65 -35.43 -0.78
C ARG A 52 9.01 -34.93 -0.31
N LYS A 53 9.03 -34.09 0.73
CA LYS A 53 10.26 -33.51 1.32
C LYS A 53 11.37 -34.53 1.62
N PRO A 54 11.08 -35.75 2.13
CA PRO A 54 12.13 -36.75 2.37
C PRO A 54 12.86 -37.24 1.11
N ASP A 55 12.26 -37.08 -0.07
CA ASP A 55 12.88 -37.48 -1.34
C ASP A 55 13.71 -36.35 -1.98
N VAL A 56 13.66 -35.13 -1.42
CA VAL A 56 14.38 -33.96 -1.91
C VAL A 56 15.84 -34.07 -1.51
N LYS A 57 16.73 -34.18 -2.51
CA LYS A 57 18.19 -34.31 -2.31
C LYS A 57 18.90 -32.97 -2.24
N GLN A 58 18.44 -32.01 -3.04
CA GLN A 58 18.92 -30.64 -3.09
C GLN A 58 17.71 -29.72 -3.12
N ASP A 59 17.78 -28.61 -2.42
CA ASP A 59 16.68 -27.66 -2.28
C ASP A 59 17.19 -26.20 -2.36
N ILE A 60 16.32 -25.23 -2.08
CA ILE A 60 16.71 -23.82 -2.09
C ILE A 60 17.83 -23.48 -1.09
N TYR A 61 18.01 -24.24 -0.01
CA TYR A 61 19.14 -24.05 0.92
C TYR A 61 20.45 -24.32 0.19
N ASP A 62 20.54 -25.37 -0.62
CA ASP A 62 21.75 -25.68 -1.38
C ASP A 62 22.11 -24.62 -2.42
N VAL A 63 21.09 -24.03 -3.04
CA VAL A 63 21.28 -22.89 -3.97
C VAL A 63 21.82 -21.68 -3.21
N LEU A 64 21.20 -21.35 -2.08
CA LEU A 64 21.54 -20.15 -1.32
C LEU A 64 22.84 -20.29 -0.53
N VAL A 65 23.20 -21.46 -0.03
CA VAL A 65 24.32 -21.64 0.89
C VAL A 65 25.46 -22.40 0.22
N ASN A 66 25.16 -23.51 -0.47
CA ASN A 66 26.18 -24.41 -1.04
C ASN A 66 26.58 -24.07 -2.49
N GLU A 67 26.00 -23.03 -3.09
CA GLU A 67 26.28 -22.60 -4.49
C GLU A 67 25.98 -23.70 -5.52
N VAL A 68 25.02 -24.58 -5.19
CA VAL A 68 24.49 -25.54 -6.15
C VAL A 68 23.74 -24.76 -7.24
N SER A 69 23.98 -25.11 -8.51
CA SER A 69 23.24 -24.51 -9.63
C SER A 69 21.75 -24.74 -9.43
N ILE A 70 20.95 -23.69 -9.56
CA ILE A 70 19.50 -23.79 -9.38
C ILE A 70 18.88 -24.83 -10.31
N LYS A 71 19.46 -25.06 -11.49
CA LYS A 71 19.00 -26.06 -12.47
C LYS A 71 18.95 -27.48 -11.89
N GLU A 72 19.86 -27.82 -10.99
CA GLU A 72 19.93 -29.15 -10.37
C GLU A 72 18.84 -29.37 -9.31
N THR A 73 18.26 -28.28 -8.81
CA THR A 73 17.23 -28.30 -7.75
C THR A 73 15.80 -28.25 -8.29
N ILE A 74 15.62 -27.95 -9.59
CA ILE A 74 14.29 -27.83 -10.20
C ILE A 74 13.63 -29.20 -10.35
N ILE A 75 12.47 -29.36 -9.74
CA ILE A 75 11.61 -30.55 -9.84
C ILE A 75 10.38 -30.21 -10.68
N LYS A 76 10.10 -31.04 -11.69
CA LYS A 76 8.84 -30.96 -12.45
C LYS A 76 7.69 -31.48 -11.59
N THR A 77 6.59 -30.74 -11.57
CA THR A 77 5.38 -31.18 -10.84
C THR A 77 4.54 -32.12 -11.71
N SER A 78 3.40 -32.58 -11.16
CA SER A 78 2.42 -33.35 -11.94
C SER A 78 1.69 -32.55 -13.02
N ARG A 79 1.81 -31.21 -12.99
CA ARG A 79 1.16 -30.28 -13.92
C ARG A 79 2.15 -29.79 -14.97
N GLU A 80 1.73 -29.83 -16.23
CA GLU A 80 2.52 -29.28 -17.34
C GLU A 80 2.77 -27.78 -17.12
N ASN A 81 3.94 -27.31 -17.57
CA ASN A 81 4.40 -25.91 -17.41
C ASN A 81 4.59 -25.43 -15.96
N LEU A 82 4.48 -26.31 -14.95
CA LEU A 82 4.70 -25.97 -13.56
C LEU A 82 5.87 -26.77 -12.97
N SER A 83 6.92 -26.05 -12.60
CA SER A 83 8.10 -26.59 -11.90
C SER A 83 8.24 -25.95 -10.52
N ILE A 84 9.02 -26.58 -9.64
CA ILE A 84 9.32 -26.05 -8.30
C ILE A 84 10.79 -26.24 -7.93
N VAL A 85 11.39 -25.23 -7.31
CA VAL A 85 12.57 -25.37 -6.45
C VAL A 85 12.06 -25.61 -5.02
N PRO A 86 12.29 -26.79 -4.45
CA PRO A 86 11.69 -27.17 -3.16
C PRO A 86 12.40 -26.50 -1.99
N ALA A 87 11.79 -26.59 -0.80
CA ALA A 87 12.41 -26.31 0.49
C ALA A 87 12.21 -27.47 1.46
N THR A 88 13.25 -27.73 2.25
CA THR A 88 13.22 -28.64 3.39
C THR A 88 13.53 -27.90 4.69
N LEU A 89 13.43 -28.60 5.82
CA LEU A 89 13.72 -28.05 7.14
C LEU A 89 15.16 -27.49 7.26
N GLN A 90 16.09 -27.94 6.40
CA GLN A 90 17.47 -27.44 6.37
C GLN A 90 17.56 -25.94 6.13
N LEU A 91 16.60 -25.38 5.37
CA LEU A 91 16.54 -23.95 5.09
C LEU A 91 16.46 -23.07 6.35
N ALA A 92 15.99 -23.61 7.49
CA ALA A 92 16.00 -22.88 8.76
C ALA A 92 17.42 -22.48 9.20
N GLY A 93 18.46 -23.23 8.78
CA GLY A 93 19.86 -22.90 9.03
C GLY A 93 20.42 -21.78 8.14
N ALA A 94 19.81 -21.54 6.97
CA ALA A 94 20.32 -20.56 6.00
C ALA A 94 20.42 -19.15 6.58
N GLU A 95 19.46 -18.72 7.41
CA GLU A 95 19.48 -17.38 8.02
C GLU A 95 20.77 -17.13 8.82
N ILE A 96 21.25 -18.13 9.55
CA ILE A 96 22.48 -18.04 10.36
C ILE A 96 23.70 -18.04 9.43
N GLU A 97 23.74 -18.94 8.46
CA GLU A 97 24.90 -19.11 7.57
C GLU A 97 25.09 -17.89 6.66
N LEU A 98 24.00 -17.41 6.05
CA LEU A 98 23.97 -16.24 5.18
C LEU A 98 24.53 -14.99 5.87
N THR A 99 24.38 -14.85 7.18
CA THR A 99 24.91 -13.70 7.95
C THR A 99 26.41 -13.49 7.70
N SER A 100 27.17 -14.57 7.56
CA SER A 100 28.64 -14.55 7.39
C SER A 100 29.10 -14.48 5.93
N MET A 101 28.18 -14.62 4.98
CA MET A 101 28.51 -14.73 3.55
C MET A 101 28.62 -13.36 2.88
N MET A 102 29.49 -13.27 1.87
CA MET A 102 29.57 -12.10 0.99
C MET A 102 28.39 -12.09 0.01
N ALA A 103 27.90 -10.89 -0.33
CA ALA A 103 26.77 -10.68 -1.25
C ALA A 103 25.53 -11.52 -0.89
N ARG A 104 25.34 -11.78 0.40
CA ARG A 104 24.29 -12.66 0.94
C ARG A 104 22.89 -12.23 0.53
N GLU A 105 22.66 -10.95 0.26
CA GLU A 105 21.35 -10.40 -0.15
C GLU A 105 21.01 -10.69 -1.62
N SER A 106 22.01 -10.97 -2.48
CA SER A 106 21.81 -11.14 -3.93
C SER A 106 22.04 -12.57 -4.42
N ARG A 107 22.11 -13.56 -3.52
CA ARG A 107 22.44 -14.95 -3.90
C ARG A 107 21.34 -15.59 -4.73
N LEU A 108 20.07 -15.39 -4.36
CA LEU A 108 18.95 -15.85 -5.17
C LEU A 108 18.93 -15.17 -6.56
N LYS A 109 19.22 -13.87 -6.61
CA LYS A 109 19.28 -13.10 -7.86
C LYS A 109 20.32 -13.68 -8.82
N SER A 110 21.51 -13.99 -8.31
CA SER A 110 22.59 -14.62 -9.09
C SER A 110 22.18 -15.99 -9.60
N ALA A 111 21.55 -16.82 -8.76
CA ALA A 111 21.09 -18.16 -9.15
C ALA A 111 19.99 -18.09 -10.23
N LEU A 112 19.03 -17.18 -10.10
CA LEU A 112 17.92 -17.05 -11.06
C LEU A 112 18.36 -16.55 -12.43
N ALA A 113 19.50 -15.88 -12.54
CA ALA A 113 20.07 -15.50 -13.83
C ALA A 113 20.32 -16.70 -14.76
N GLU A 114 20.54 -17.91 -14.20
CA GLU A 114 20.77 -19.13 -14.98
C GLU A 114 19.52 -19.68 -15.68
N VAL A 115 18.31 -19.34 -15.20
CA VAL A 115 17.04 -19.97 -15.63
C VAL A 115 15.94 -18.97 -15.97
N SER A 116 16.14 -17.67 -15.72
CA SER A 116 15.12 -16.64 -15.93
C SER A 116 14.62 -16.52 -17.38
N ASP A 117 15.39 -16.99 -18.37
CA ASP A 117 15.01 -17.02 -19.78
C ASP A 117 14.16 -18.26 -20.17
N GLU A 118 14.09 -19.28 -19.30
CA GLU A 118 13.36 -20.53 -19.55
C GLU A 118 11.88 -20.49 -19.13
N TYR A 119 11.50 -19.48 -18.32
CA TYR A 119 10.17 -19.33 -17.74
C TYR A 119 9.52 -17.99 -18.12
N ASP A 120 8.20 -17.95 -18.10
CA ASP A 120 7.42 -16.71 -18.22
C ASP A 120 7.25 -16.05 -16.84
N PHE A 121 7.10 -16.88 -15.80
CA PHE A 121 6.91 -16.44 -14.42
C PHE A 121 7.79 -17.21 -13.44
N ILE A 122 8.32 -16.50 -12.46
CA ILE A 122 8.92 -17.10 -11.26
C ILE A 122 8.18 -16.57 -10.04
N LEU A 123 7.53 -17.44 -9.28
CA LEU A 123 6.81 -17.08 -8.06
C LEU A 123 7.61 -17.53 -6.83
N VAL A 124 7.95 -16.62 -5.94
CA VAL A 124 8.72 -16.93 -4.71
C VAL A 124 7.79 -16.91 -3.50
N ASP A 125 7.64 -18.06 -2.83
CA ASP A 125 6.87 -18.17 -1.57
C ASP A 125 7.76 -17.75 -0.39
N CYS A 126 7.54 -16.54 0.13
CA CYS A 126 8.36 -15.99 1.20
C CYS A 126 7.92 -16.50 2.60
N PRO A 127 8.86 -16.67 3.55
CA PRO A 127 8.54 -17.02 4.92
C PRO A 127 7.79 -15.88 5.65
N PRO A 128 7.13 -16.15 6.79
CA PRO A 128 6.50 -15.14 7.65
C PRO A 128 7.54 -14.35 8.49
N SER A 129 8.64 -13.94 7.87
CA SER A 129 9.72 -13.18 8.52
C SER A 129 10.30 -12.17 7.54
N LEU A 130 10.96 -11.14 8.05
CA LEU A 130 11.66 -10.12 7.24
C LEU A 130 13.19 -10.30 7.36
N GLY A 131 13.66 -11.55 7.31
CA GLY A 131 15.07 -11.97 7.41
C GLY A 131 15.78 -12.07 6.06
N HIS A 132 16.97 -12.70 6.04
CA HIS A 132 17.81 -12.84 4.84
C HIS A 132 17.11 -13.58 3.69
N LEU A 133 16.24 -14.55 3.99
CA LEU A 133 15.48 -15.27 2.95
C LEU A 133 14.54 -14.31 2.19
N THR A 134 13.80 -13.48 2.93
CA THR A 134 12.90 -12.48 2.34
C THR A 134 13.66 -11.38 1.62
N ILE A 135 14.82 -10.94 2.14
CA ILE A 135 15.68 -9.96 1.46
C ILE A 135 16.23 -10.53 0.14
N ASN A 136 16.61 -11.81 0.10
CA ASN A 136 17.03 -12.47 -1.14
C ASN A 136 15.90 -12.52 -2.17
N ALA A 137 14.70 -12.92 -1.73
CA ALA A 137 13.50 -12.94 -2.57
C ALA A 137 13.24 -11.56 -3.19
N PHE A 138 13.23 -10.49 -2.38
CA PHE A 138 12.98 -9.12 -2.84
C PHE A 138 14.08 -8.57 -3.74
N THR A 139 15.34 -8.89 -3.44
CA THR A 139 16.48 -8.47 -4.27
C THR A 139 16.45 -9.11 -5.65
N ALA A 140 15.90 -10.33 -5.75
CA ALA A 140 15.77 -11.07 -6.99
C ALA A 140 14.46 -10.81 -7.77
N SER A 141 13.46 -10.19 -7.15
CA SER A 141 12.13 -10.03 -7.74
C SER A 141 11.95 -8.72 -8.51
N ASP A 142 11.10 -8.72 -9.52
CA ASP A 142 10.65 -7.49 -10.17
C ASP A 142 9.51 -6.84 -9.38
N ALA A 143 8.67 -7.66 -8.73
CA ALA A 143 7.57 -7.15 -7.93
C ALA A 143 7.16 -8.05 -6.76
N ILE A 144 6.30 -7.50 -5.90
CA ILE A 144 5.75 -8.17 -4.72
C ILE A 144 4.23 -8.21 -4.78
N LEU A 145 3.67 -9.41 -4.62
CA LEU A 145 2.26 -9.62 -4.34
C LEU A 145 2.07 -9.77 -2.82
N ILE A 146 1.16 -8.99 -2.24
CA ILE A 146 0.92 -8.96 -0.79
C ILE A 146 -0.45 -9.55 -0.46
N PRO A 147 -0.54 -10.81 0.01
CA PRO A 147 -1.78 -11.35 0.55
C PRO A 147 -2.09 -10.70 1.90
N VAL A 148 -3.29 -10.17 2.07
CA VAL A 148 -3.75 -9.50 3.30
C VAL A 148 -5.03 -10.19 3.78
N GLN A 149 -4.93 -10.82 4.94
CA GLN A 149 -6.07 -11.46 5.60
C GLN A 149 -7.05 -10.39 6.11
N CYS A 150 -8.34 -10.51 5.78
CA CYS A 150 -9.39 -9.56 6.19
C CYS A 150 -9.78 -9.69 7.67
N GLU A 151 -8.84 -9.43 8.59
CA GLU A 151 -8.99 -9.46 10.04
C GLU A 151 -8.34 -8.22 10.68
N TYR A 152 -8.60 -7.99 11.97
CA TYR A 152 -8.23 -6.78 12.71
C TYR A 152 -6.78 -6.31 12.53
N TYR A 153 -5.81 -7.24 12.57
CA TYR A 153 -4.37 -6.93 12.46
C TYR A 153 -3.84 -6.88 11.02
N ALA A 154 -4.72 -6.70 10.02
CA ALA A 154 -4.33 -6.71 8.60
C ALA A 154 -3.29 -5.64 8.25
N LEU A 155 -3.45 -4.43 8.79
CA LEU A 155 -2.67 -3.25 8.39
C LEU A 155 -1.40 -3.07 9.22
N GLU A 156 -1.34 -3.61 10.44
CA GLU A 156 -0.16 -3.44 11.29
C GLU A 156 1.08 -4.12 10.69
N GLY A 157 0.94 -5.38 10.25
CA GLY A 157 2.03 -6.15 9.63
C GLY A 157 2.46 -5.63 8.25
N LEU A 158 1.62 -4.80 7.62
CA LEU A 158 1.90 -4.20 6.33
C LEU A 158 2.96 -3.10 6.41
N SER A 159 2.92 -2.30 7.48
CA SER A 159 3.86 -1.19 7.68
C SER A 159 5.32 -1.66 7.70
N GLN A 160 5.60 -2.77 8.40
CA GLN A 160 6.92 -3.37 8.50
C GLN A 160 7.37 -3.95 7.15
N LEU A 161 6.46 -4.64 6.44
CA LEU A 161 6.72 -5.13 5.09
C LEU A 161 7.12 -3.99 4.16
N LEU A 162 6.33 -2.91 4.11
CA LEU A 162 6.59 -1.76 3.24
C LEU A 162 7.91 -1.06 3.60
N ASN A 163 8.26 -0.99 4.88
CA ASN A 163 9.56 -0.48 5.29
C ASN A 163 10.72 -1.36 4.76
N THR A 164 10.59 -2.68 4.84
CA THR A 164 11.57 -3.61 4.25
C THR A 164 11.66 -3.46 2.74
N VAL A 165 10.54 -3.31 2.03
CA VAL A 165 10.54 -3.04 0.57
C VAL A 165 11.32 -1.76 0.25
N ARG A 166 11.07 -0.67 0.98
CA ARG A 166 11.81 0.60 0.80
C ARG A 166 13.32 0.45 1.05
N LEU A 167 13.71 -0.33 2.06
CA LEU A 167 15.13 -0.60 2.34
C LEU A 167 15.78 -1.40 1.20
N VAL A 168 15.09 -2.42 0.68
CA VAL A 168 15.59 -3.21 -0.47
C VAL A 168 15.68 -2.35 -1.72
N GLN A 169 14.66 -1.54 -2.01
CA GLN A 169 14.68 -0.57 -3.12
C GLN A 169 15.89 0.36 -3.05
N LYS A 170 16.18 0.88 -1.85
CA LYS A 170 17.28 1.82 -1.63
C LYS A 170 18.66 1.19 -1.83
N HIS A 171 18.85 -0.07 -1.41
CA HIS A 171 20.19 -0.65 -1.27
C HIS A 171 20.52 -1.76 -2.27
N PHE A 172 19.52 -2.49 -2.79
CA PHE A 172 19.75 -3.73 -3.55
C PHE A 172 18.95 -3.84 -4.85
N ASN A 173 17.72 -3.34 -4.89
CA ASN A 173 16.84 -3.50 -6.05
C ASN A 173 15.90 -2.29 -6.26
N PRO A 174 16.39 -1.18 -6.85
CA PRO A 174 15.60 0.04 -7.07
C PRO A 174 14.35 -0.15 -7.95
N GLY A 175 14.30 -1.21 -8.75
CA GLY A 175 13.17 -1.53 -9.64
C GLY A 175 12.09 -2.40 -9.01
N LEU A 176 12.23 -2.81 -7.74
CA LEU A 176 11.24 -3.63 -7.04
C LEU A 176 9.93 -2.86 -6.87
N GLU A 177 8.82 -3.39 -7.38
CA GLU A 177 7.51 -2.75 -7.29
C GLU A 177 6.52 -3.54 -6.43
N ILE A 178 5.42 -2.91 -6.02
CA ILE A 178 4.25 -3.64 -5.53
C ILE A 178 3.40 -4.01 -6.75
N GLU A 179 3.32 -5.32 -7.02
CA GLU A 179 2.48 -5.88 -8.09
C GLU A 179 1.02 -5.63 -7.75
N GLY A 180 0.63 -6.01 -6.54
CA GLY A 180 -0.70 -5.79 -6.03
C GLY A 180 -0.93 -6.40 -4.64
N VAL A 181 -2.09 -6.11 -4.09
CA VAL A 181 -2.52 -6.53 -2.77
C VAL A 181 -3.75 -7.41 -2.93
N LEU A 182 -3.63 -8.66 -2.47
CA LEU A 182 -4.68 -9.67 -2.58
C LEU A 182 -5.40 -9.80 -1.24
N LEU A 183 -6.68 -9.47 -1.21
CA LEU A 183 -7.49 -9.68 -0.01
C LEU A 183 -7.84 -11.16 0.14
N THR A 184 -7.48 -11.76 1.28
CA THR A 184 -7.63 -13.20 1.54
C THR A 184 -8.47 -13.52 2.77
N MET A 185 -9.01 -14.74 2.79
CA MET A 185 -9.85 -15.28 3.87
C MET A 185 -11.04 -14.38 4.23
N TYR A 186 -11.60 -13.71 3.23
CA TYR A 186 -12.73 -12.81 3.42
C TYR A 186 -13.97 -13.58 3.94
N ASP A 187 -14.59 -13.05 4.99
CA ASP A 187 -15.86 -13.53 5.53
C ASP A 187 -16.91 -12.42 5.44
N ALA A 188 -17.78 -12.54 4.43
CA ALA A 188 -18.87 -11.60 4.15
C ALA A 188 -19.90 -11.47 5.29
N ARG A 189 -19.86 -12.36 6.28
CA ARG A 189 -20.76 -12.31 7.46
C ARG A 189 -20.28 -11.33 8.53
N THR A 190 -19.07 -10.78 8.39
CA THR A 190 -18.44 -9.93 9.40
C THR A 190 -18.29 -8.50 8.90
N ASN A 191 -18.66 -7.52 9.74
CA ASN A 191 -18.41 -6.10 9.45
C ASN A 191 -16.91 -5.80 9.41
N LEU A 192 -16.13 -6.44 10.28
CA LEU A 192 -14.67 -6.31 10.34
C LEU A 192 -14.01 -6.61 8.99
N GLY A 193 -14.44 -7.67 8.30
CA GLY A 193 -13.92 -8.00 6.98
C GLY A 193 -14.17 -6.88 5.97
N ALA A 194 -15.37 -6.28 5.97
CA ALA A 194 -15.70 -5.17 5.09
C ALA A 194 -14.90 -3.89 5.41
N GLU A 195 -14.75 -3.56 6.70
CA GLU A 195 -13.95 -2.42 7.16
C GLU A 195 -12.49 -2.54 6.72
N VAL A 196 -11.88 -3.73 6.88
CA VAL A 196 -10.51 -4.00 6.43
C VAL A 196 -10.39 -3.88 4.91
N VAL A 197 -11.35 -4.39 4.14
CA VAL A 197 -11.36 -4.26 2.68
C VAL A 197 -11.41 -2.78 2.27
N GLU A 198 -12.28 -1.98 2.90
CA GLU A 198 -12.38 -0.54 2.62
C GLU A 198 -11.09 0.20 2.96
N GLU A 199 -10.43 -0.16 4.06
CA GLU A 199 -9.20 0.50 4.50
C GLU A 199 -8.00 0.12 3.62
N VAL A 200 -7.84 -1.16 3.27
CA VAL A 200 -6.81 -1.64 2.35
C VAL A 200 -7.02 -1.03 0.96
N ARG A 201 -8.25 -0.98 0.43
CA ARG A 201 -8.57 -0.29 -0.84
C ARG A 201 -8.35 1.21 -0.77
N ARG A 202 -8.55 1.84 0.39
CA ARG A 202 -8.25 3.26 0.57
C ARG A 202 -6.74 3.52 0.53
N TYR A 203 -5.94 2.64 1.12
CA TYR A 203 -4.50 2.79 1.23
C TYR A 203 -3.77 2.42 -0.08
N PHE A 204 -4.10 1.27 -0.68
CA PHE A 204 -3.44 0.76 -1.89
C PHE A 204 -4.15 1.04 -3.20
N GLN A 205 -5.42 1.44 -3.15
CA GLN A 205 -6.17 1.92 -4.32
C GLN A 205 -6.17 0.88 -5.45
N GLU A 206 -5.73 1.25 -6.65
CA GLU A 206 -5.67 0.39 -7.84
C GLU A 206 -4.70 -0.78 -7.71
N LYS A 207 -3.79 -0.76 -6.73
CA LYS A 207 -2.93 -1.92 -6.45
C LYS A 207 -3.69 -3.05 -5.76
N VAL A 208 -4.89 -2.82 -5.24
CA VAL A 208 -5.70 -3.91 -4.67
C VAL A 208 -6.41 -4.66 -5.78
N TYR A 209 -6.14 -5.96 -5.88
CA TYR A 209 -6.84 -6.81 -6.84
C TYR A 209 -8.37 -6.74 -6.60
N ASP A 210 -9.13 -6.71 -7.69
CA ASP A 210 -10.58 -6.87 -7.68
C ASP A 210 -10.97 -8.25 -7.15
N THR A 211 -10.15 -9.26 -7.45
CA THR A 211 -10.34 -10.60 -6.90
C THR A 211 -10.11 -10.64 -5.38
N ILE A 212 -11.13 -11.10 -4.65
CA ILE A 212 -11.05 -11.37 -3.20
C ILE A 212 -11.17 -12.88 -2.96
N ILE A 213 -10.23 -13.45 -2.20
CA ILE A 213 -10.24 -14.89 -1.87
C ILE A 213 -11.11 -15.12 -0.61
N PRO A 214 -12.28 -15.78 -0.72
CA PRO A 214 -13.13 -16.05 0.43
C PRO A 214 -12.56 -17.19 1.29
N ARG A 215 -13.03 -17.32 2.53
CA ARG A 215 -12.82 -18.57 3.29
C ARG A 215 -13.46 -19.73 2.53
N ASN A 216 -12.67 -20.75 2.20
CA ASN A 216 -13.13 -21.90 1.44
C ASN A 216 -12.52 -23.20 1.97
N VAL A 217 -13.38 -24.15 2.37
CA VAL A 217 -12.96 -25.42 2.96
C VAL A 217 -12.13 -26.26 1.99
N ARG A 218 -12.54 -26.35 0.71
CA ARG A 218 -11.82 -27.11 -0.32
C ARG A 218 -10.41 -26.58 -0.55
N LEU A 219 -10.25 -25.26 -0.52
CA LEU A 219 -8.96 -24.60 -0.63
C LEU A 219 -8.02 -24.95 0.54
N SER A 220 -8.56 -25.12 1.75
CA SER A 220 -7.81 -25.59 2.91
C SER A 220 -7.50 -27.09 2.89
N GLU A 221 -8.33 -27.91 2.23
CA GLU A 221 -8.11 -29.35 2.06
C GLU A 221 -7.06 -29.67 0.99
N ALA A 222 -7.01 -28.91 -0.11
CA ALA A 222 -6.19 -29.20 -1.29
C ALA A 222 -4.69 -29.47 -0.99
N PRO A 223 -4.00 -28.71 -0.11
CA PRO A 223 -2.60 -28.98 0.23
C PRO A 223 -2.37 -30.37 0.85
N SER A 224 -3.33 -30.90 1.61
CA SER A 224 -3.23 -32.25 2.22
C SER A 224 -3.24 -33.38 1.18
N HIS A 225 -3.72 -33.09 -0.04
CA HIS A 225 -3.70 -33.99 -1.18
C HIS A 225 -2.52 -33.74 -2.13
N GLY A 226 -1.63 -32.79 -1.80
CA GLY A 226 -0.48 -32.42 -2.64
C GLY A 226 -0.89 -31.91 -4.01
N LYS A 227 -2.01 -31.19 -4.09
CA LYS A 227 -2.58 -30.69 -5.35
C LYS A 227 -3.01 -29.23 -5.20
N PRO A 228 -2.78 -28.39 -6.23
CA PRO A 228 -3.49 -27.12 -6.37
C PRO A 228 -5.01 -27.32 -6.39
N ILE A 229 -5.78 -26.29 -6.03
CA ILE A 229 -7.24 -26.34 -5.95
C ILE A 229 -7.89 -26.69 -7.29
N ILE A 230 -7.30 -26.24 -8.39
CA ILE A 230 -7.77 -26.52 -9.76
C ILE A 230 -7.55 -27.99 -10.17
N ASP A 231 -6.66 -28.72 -9.49
CA ASP A 231 -6.44 -30.16 -9.68
C ASP A 231 -7.20 -31.01 -8.66
N TYR A 232 -7.44 -30.45 -7.47
CA TYR A 232 -8.17 -31.11 -6.39
C TYR A 232 -9.69 -31.05 -6.59
N ASP A 233 -10.23 -29.85 -6.75
CA ASP A 233 -11.65 -29.60 -6.99
C ASP A 233 -11.83 -28.41 -7.98
N PRO A 234 -11.71 -28.67 -9.29
CA PRO A 234 -11.79 -27.64 -10.33
C PRO A 234 -13.13 -26.88 -10.37
N ARG A 235 -14.18 -27.42 -9.73
CA ARG A 235 -15.52 -26.80 -9.68
C ARG A 235 -15.75 -26.01 -8.39
N SER A 236 -14.78 -25.99 -7.48
CA SER A 236 -14.88 -25.26 -6.21
C SER A 236 -14.82 -23.74 -6.44
N LYS A 237 -15.42 -22.98 -5.52
CA LYS A 237 -15.28 -21.52 -5.51
C LYS A 237 -13.81 -21.08 -5.40
N GLY A 238 -12.97 -21.87 -4.72
CA GLY A 238 -11.53 -21.63 -4.61
C GLY A 238 -10.82 -21.67 -5.98
N ALA A 239 -11.16 -22.65 -6.82
CA ALA A 239 -10.64 -22.74 -8.19
C ALA A 239 -11.07 -21.54 -9.04
N GLU A 240 -12.36 -21.18 -8.98
CA GLU A 240 -12.90 -20.05 -9.72
C GLU A 240 -12.18 -18.73 -9.38
N VAL A 241 -11.97 -18.43 -8.09
CA VAL A 241 -11.33 -17.17 -7.68
C VAL A 241 -9.84 -17.12 -8.02
N TYR A 242 -9.10 -18.23 -7.93
CA TYR A 242 -7.69 -18.23 -8.33
C TYR A 242 -7.51 -18.16 -9.85
N GLN A 243 -8.44 -18.70 -10.64
CA GLN A 243 -8.48 -18.49 -12.08
C GLN A 243 -8.79 -17.02 -12.43
N ALA A 244 -9.67 -16.36 -11.68
CA ALA A 244 -9.93 -14.93 -11.83
C ALA A 244 -8.68 -14.10 -11.49
N LEU A 245 -8.00 -14.41 -10.37
CA LEU A 245 -6.75 -13.75 -9.99
C LEU A 245 -5.66 -13.93 -11.06
N ALA A 246 -5.49 -15.14 -11.61
CA ALA A 246 -4.48 -15.38 -12.64
C ALA A 246 -4.73 -14.55 -13.90
N LYS A 247 -6.00 -14.40 -14.31
CA LYS A 247 -6.37 -13.50 -15.41
C LYS A 247 -6.07 -12.05 -15.08
N GLU A 248 -6.36 -11.61 -13.86
CA GLU A 248 -6.07 -10.26 -13.40
C GLU A 248 -4.56 -9.94 -13.41
N VAL A 249 -3.73 -10.89 -12.93
CA VAL A 249 -2.26 -10.80 -13.02
C VAL A 249 -1.79 -10.74 -14.48
N LEU A 250 -2.36 -11.56 -15.37
CA LEU A 250 -2.01 -11.54 -16.80
C LEU A 250 -2.43 -10.22 -17.48
N VAL A 251 -3.55 -9.63 -17.09
CA VAL A 251 -4.01 -8.33 -17.61
C VAL A 251 -3.17 -7.18 -17.07
N HIS A 252 -2.82 -7.15 -15.79
CA HIS A 252 -1.89 -6.14 -15.25
C HIS A 252 -0.56 -6.16 -16.00
N LEU A 253 -0.09 -7.35 -16.39
CA LEU A 253 1.09 -7.49 -17.22
C LEU A 253 0.85 -7.08 -18.65
N SER A 254 -0.33 -7.32 -19.22
CA SER A 254 -0.68 -6.79 -20.54
C SER A 254 -0.86 -5.27 -20.50
N GLU A 255 -1.25 -4.64 -19.41
CA GLU A 255 -1.24 -3.17 -19.31
C GLU A 255 0.20 -2.61 -19.21
N ILE A 256 1.15 -3.43 -18.77
CA ILE A 256 2.59 -3.14 -18.71
C ILE A 256 3.33 -3.56 -20.01
N GLU A 257 2.90 -4.62 -20.70
CA GLU A 257 3.50 -5.24 -21.90
C GLU A 257 2.76 -4.90 -23.21
N GLU A 258 1.46 -4.64 -23.16
CA GLU A 258 0.62 -3.95 -24.17
C GLU A 258 0.64 -2.42 -23.98
N VAL A 259 1.70 -1.91 -23.34
CA VAL A 259 2.47 -0.90 -24.08
C VAL A 259 2.93 -1.57 -25.38
N ASP A 260 2.05 -1.68 -26.36
CA ASP A 260 2.24 -2.46 -27.57
C ASP A 260 3.46 -1.93 -28.34
N ILE A 261 4.63 -2.53 -28.07
CA ILE A 261 5.90 -2.30 -28.76
C ILE A 261 5.77 -2.71 -30.25
N LYS A 262 4.62 -3.23 -30.69
CA LYS A 262 4.37 -3.43 -32.13
C LYS A 262 3.98 -2.15 -32.87
N ASN A 263 3.73 -1.02 -32.20
CA ASN A 263 3.66 0.29 -32.88
C ASN A 263 4.22 1.50 -32.10
N ASP A 264 4.50 1.40 -30.80
CA ASP A 264 5.11 2.49 -30.04
C ASP A 264 6.65 2.43 -30.15
N GLN A 265 7.20 3.11 -31.16
CA GLN A 265 8.65 3.30 -31.27
C GLN A 265 9.15 4.16 -30.11
N VAL A 266 10.06 3.62 -29.29
CA VAL A 266 10.87 4.44 -28.38
C VAL A 266 11.69 5.38 -29.25
N VAL A 267 11.43 6.66 -29.10
CA VAL A 267 12.16 7.72 -29.80
C VAL A 267 13.01 8.50 -28.83
N GLU A 268 14.21 8.86 -29.26
CA GLU A 268 15.04 9.83 -28.55
C GLU A 268 14.49 11.23 -28.82
N ILE A 269 13.94 11.87 -27.79
CA ILE A 269 13.40 13.23 -27.90
C ILE A 269 14.40 14.20 -27.28
N PRO A 270 14.77 15.28 -28.00
CA PRO A 270 15.57 16.36 -27.42
C PRO A 270 14.90 16.91 -26.17
N LEU A 271 15.65 17.06 -25.07
CA LEU A 271 15.11 17.64 -23.84
C LEU A 271 14.54 19.06 -24.04
N SER A 272 14.99 19.76 -25.09
CA SER A 272 14.49 21.09 -25.50
C SER A 272 13.07 21.05 -26.08
N ASP A 273 12.66 19.92 -26.64
CA ASP A 273 11.35 19.75 -27.25
C ASP A 273 10.30 19.27 -26.24
N LEU A 274 10.71 18.95 -25.01
CA LEU A 274 9.84 18.48 -23.94
C LEU A 274 9.37 19.62 -23.04
N ARG A 275 8.06 19.64 -22.79
CA ARG A 275 7.40 20.54 -21.86
C ARG A 275 6.88 19.76 -20.66
N PRO A 276 7.02 20.29 -19.44
CA PRO A 276 6.41 19.71 -18.26
C PRO A 276 4.89 19.58 -18.42
N ASN A 277 4.29 18.62 -17.73
CA ASN A 277 2.84 18.54 -17.67
C ASN A 277 2.28 19.84 -17.04
N PRO A 278 1.42 20.61 -17.73
CA PRO A 278 0.81 21.81 -17.15
C PRO A 278 -0.04 21.51 -15.90
N TYR A 279 -0.48 20.26 -15.74
CA TYR A 279 -1.25 19.76 -14.60
C TYR A 279 -0.39 19.01 -13.58
N GLN A 280 0.94 19.21 -13.58
CA GLN A 280 1.86 18.41 -12.79
C GLN A 280 1.50 18.46 -11.28
N PRO A 281 1.19 17.29 -10.68
CA PRO A 281 0.82 17.15 -9.27
C PRO A 281 1.81 17.75 -8.27
N ARG A 282 3.09 17.51 -8.56
CA ARG A 282 4.15 17.63 -7.58
C ARG A 282 4.78 19.01 -7.70
N LYS A 283 4.55 19.87 -6.70
CA LYS A 283 5.17 21.20 -6.62
C LYS A 283 6.54 21.17 -5.91
N SER A 284 6.78 20.17 -5.05
CA SER A 284 8.03 19.97 -4.31
C SER A 284 8.74 18.69 -4.75
N PHE A 285 10.03 18.81 -5.08
CA PHE A 285 10.88 17.67 -5.38
C PHE A 285 12.03 17.68 -4.40
N ASP A 286 12.30 16.52 -3.80
CA ASP A 286 13.47 16.36 -2.96
C ASP A 286 14.74 16.41 -3.83
N GLU A 287 15.55 17.45 -3.64
CA GLU A 287 16.74 17.74 -4.45
C GLU A 287 17.78 16.63 -4.31
N THR A 288 17.94 16.06 -3.11
CA THR A 288 18.88 14.96 -2.85
C THR A 288 18.56 13.73 -3.68
N SER A 289 17.32 13.23 -3.61
CA SER A 289 16.91 12.06 -4.40
C SER A 289 16.90 12.31 -5.91
N LEU A 290 16.77 13.57 -6.34
CA LEU A 290 16.87 13.93 -7.75
C LEU A 290 18.32 13.90 -8.24
N GLN A 291 19.27 14.33 -7.40
CA GLN A 291 20.70 14.27 -7.69
C GLN A 291 21.22 12.83 -7.76
N GLU A 292 20.77 11.95 -6.87
CA GLU A 292 21.11 10.51 -6.91
C GLU A 292 20.66 9.86 -8.23
N LEU A 293 19.42 10.17 -8.66
CA LEU A 293 18.91 9.69 -9.94
C LEU A 293 19.69 10.28 -11.13
N ALA A 294 20.08 11.55 -11.05
CA ALA A 294 20.90 12.18 -12.09
C ALA A 294 22.26 11.48 -12.24
N ASN A 295 22.93 11.18 -11.13
CA ASN A 295 24.19 10.43 -11.11
C ASN A 295 24.01 9.02 -11.71
N SER A 296 22.90 8.36 -11.43
CA SER A 296 22.57 7.06 -12.02
C SER A 296 22.33 7.14 -13.55
N ILE A 297 21.59 8.16 -14.00
CA ILE A 297 21.33 8.39 -15.44
C ILE A 297 22.61 8.75 -16.20
N GLU A 298 23.54 9.45 -15.54
CA GLU A 298 24.86 9.74 -16.12
C GLU A 298 25.61 8.44 -16.46
N GLN A 299 25.62 7.48 -15.52
CA GLN A 299 26.34 6.20 -15.65
C GLN A 299 25.65 5.17 -16.55
N SER A 300 24.33 5.03 -16.42
CA SER A 300 23.58 3.90 -17.02
C SER A 300 22.59 4.32 -18.11
N GLY A 301 22.39 5.63 -18.31
CA GLY A 301 21.32 6.13 -19.16
C GLY A 301 19.94 6.01 -18.52
N VAL A 302 18.91 6.33 -19.28
CA VAL A 302 17.51 6.22 -18.82
C VAL A 302 16.97 4.87 -19.24
N PHE A 303 16.83 3.94 -18.30
CA PHE A 303 16.41 2.57 -18.58
C PHE A 303 14.93 2.48 -18.99
N GLN A 304 14.07 3.24 -18.31
CA GLN A 304 12.64 3.27 -18.60
C GLN A 304 12.30 4.55 -19.37
N PRO A 305 11.74 4.48 -20.57
CA PRO A 305 11.37 5.67 -21.35
C PRO A 305 10.29 6.49 -20.65
N ILE A 306 10.32 7.81 -20.84
CA ILE A 306 9.25 8.71 -20.38
C ILE A 306 8.03 8.60 -21.31
N ILE A 307 6.84 8.98 -20.83
CA ILE A 307 5.63 8.98 -21.66
C ILE A 307 5.28 10.41 -21.99
N VAL A 308 5.05 10.69 -23.28
CA VAL A 308 4.77 12.04 -23.79
C VAL A 308 3.64 12.02 -24.79
N ARG A 309 3.00 13.16 -25.03
CA ARG A 309 2.13 13.38 -26.21
C ARG A 309 2.68 14.48 -27.10
N LYS A 310 2.23 14.55 -28.35
CA LYS A 310 2.48 15.73 -29.20
C LYS A 310 1.77 16.95 -28.62
N SER A 311 2.49 18.05 -28.43
CA SER A 311 1.90 19.33 -27.98
C SER A 311 1.12 19.98 -29.11
N ALA A 312 0.05 20.72 -28.77
CA ALA A 312 -0.74 21.48 -29.73
C ALA A 312 0.03 22.62 -30.43
N VAL A 313 1.14 23.09 -29.83
CA VAL A 313 1.94 24.21 -30.37
C VAL A 313 3.16 23.72 -31.14
N LYS A 314 4.09 23.05 -30.46
CA LYS A 314 5.32 22.45 -31.00
C LYS A 314 6.00 21.63 -29.91
N GLY A 315 6.57 20.48 -30.27
CA GLY A 315 7.27 19.58 -29.35
C GLY A 315 6.33 18.59 -28.66
N TYR A 316 6.69 18.19 -27.46
CA TYR A 316 6.05 17.12 -26.70
C TYR A 316 5.71 17.57 -25.28
N GLU A 317 4.58 17.12 -24.76
CA GLU A 317 4.15 17.36 -23.39
C GLU A 317 4.31 16.08 -22.58
N LEU A 318 4.96 16.18 -21.43
CA LEU A 318 5.18 15.05 -20.54
C LEU A 318 3.85 14.59 -19.94
N ILE A 319 3.62 13.27 -19.98
CA ILE A 319 2.53 12.61 -19.28
C ILE A 319 3.05 11.96 -18.00
N ALA A 320 4.15 11.20 -18.11
CA ALA A 320 4.76 10.49 -16.99
C ALA A 320 6.30 10.49 -17.07
N GLY A 321 6.95 10.41 -15.90
CA GLY A 321 8.41 10.36 -15.80
C GLY A 321 9.08 11.70 -15.48
N GLU A 322 8.40 12.62 -14.79
CA GLU A 322 8.91 13.97 -14.47
C GLU A 322 10.26 13.94 -13.73
N ARG A 323 10.44 13.01 -12.79
CA ARG A 323 11.73 12.82 -12.09
C ARG A 323 12.85 12.42 -13.05
N ARG A 324 12.59 11.54 -14.01
CA ARG A 324 13.56 11.12 -15.05
C ARG A 324 13.88 12.29 -15.97
N PHE A 325 12.87 13.01 -16.46
CA PHE A 325 13.07 14.22 -17.26
C PHE A 325 13.96 15.27 -16.56
N ARG A 326 13.67 15.57 -15.29
CA ARG A 326 14.46 16.52 -14.49
C ARG A 326 15.87 16.00 -14.21
N ALA A 327 16.01 14.74 -13.83
CA ALA A 327 17.30 14.12 -13.55
C ALA A 327 18.16 14.01 -14.82
N SER A 328 17.58 13.77 -16.00
CA SER A 328 18.28 13.82 -17.29
C SER A 328 18.80 15.21 -17.63
N LYS A 329 18.06 16.27 -17.29
CA LYS A 329 18.54 17.66 -17.41
C LYS A 329 19.74 17.92 -16.50
N LEU A 330 19.68 17.45 -15.25
CA LEU A 330 20.78 17.56 -14.29
C LEU A 330 22.01 16.75 -14.70
N ALA A 331 21.80 15.56 -15.29
CA ALA A 331 22.84 14.67 -15.80
C ALA A 331 23.44 15.15 -17.14
N GLY A 332 23.02 16.31 -17.67
CA GLY A 332 23.56 16.88 -18.91
C GLY A 332 23.26 16.08 -20.18
N LYS A 333 22.20 15.25 -20.21
CA LYS A 333 21.82 14.53 -21.42
C LYS A 333 21.24 15.49 -22.47
N GLU A 334 21.44 15.21 -23.75
CA GLU A 334 20.83 15.99 -24.84
C GLU A 334 19.44 15.45 -25.22
N THR A 335 19.28 14.13 -25.17
CA THR A 335 18.04 13.41 -25.48
C THR A 335 17.59 12.53 -24.32
N ILE A 336 16.33 12.13 -24.35
CA ILE A 336 15.76 11.15 -23.43
C ILE A 336 14.88 10.17 -24.21
N PRO A 337 14.98 8.85 -23.92
CA PRO A 337 14.10 7.87 -24.53
C PRO A 337 12.66 8.13 -24.07
N ALA A 338 11.74 8.22 -25.03
CA ALA A 338 10.35 8.56 -24.80
C ALA A 338 9.41 7.72 -25.68
N ILE A 339 8.21 7.47 -25.16
CA ILE A 339 7.10 6.85 -25.88
C ILE A 339 6.07 7.94 -26.16
N ILE A 340 5.76 8.16 -27.44
CA ILE A 340 4.77 9.14 -27.88
C ILE A 340 3.41 8.47 -27.91
N ARG A 341 2.49 8.92 -27.06
CA ARG A 341 1.09 8.47 -27.05
C ARG A 341 0.14 9.57 -27.48
N GLU A 342 -0.92 9.16 -28.16
CA GLU A 342 -2.05 10.04 -28.45
C GLU A 342 -2.97 10.08 -27.23
N PHE A 343 -2.90 11.16 -26.46
CA PHE A 343 -3.83 11.47 -25.37
C PHE A 343 -4.57 12.75 -25.71
N ASP A 344 -5.90 12.70 -25.64
CA ASP A 344 -6.70 13.92 -25.59
C ASP A 344 -6.46 14.68 -24.27
N GLU A 345 -6.85 15.95 -24.24
CA GLU A 345 -6.64 16.83 -23.08
C GLU A 345 -7.43 16.37 -21.85
N GLU A 346 -8.60 15.76 -22.07
CA GLU A 346 -9.45 15.23 -21.01
C GLU A 346 -8.80 14.05 -20.30
N ALA A 347 -8.27 13.07 -21.05
CA ALA A 347 -7.59 11.90 -20.51
C ALA A 347 -6.28 12.27 -19.81
N MET A 348 -5.49 13.18 -20.39
CA MET A 348 -4.26 13.68 -19.73
C MET A 348 -4.59 14.31 -18.37
N MET A 349 -5.60 15.17 -18.33
CA MET A 349 -5.97 15.85 -17.11
C MET A 349 -6.55 14.86 -16.09
N GLN A 350 -7.36 13.91 -16.53
CA GLN A 350 -7.89 12.87 -15.67
C GLN A 350 -6.76 12.07 -15.00
N ILE A 351 -5.76 11.64 -15.76
CA ILE A 351 -4.59 10.93 -15.23
C ILE A 351 -3.83 11.80 -14.23
N ALA A 352 -3.55 13.07 -14.57
CA ALA A 352 -2.82 13.98 -13.69
C ALA A 352 -3.58 14.27 -12.37
N VAL A 353 -4.91 14.40 -12.44
CA VAL A 353 -5.72 14.64 -11.23
C VAL A 353 -5.90 13.37 -10.41
N LEU A 354 -5.98 12.20 -11.05
CA LEU A 354 -5.98 10.91 -10.34
C LEU A 354 -4.64 10.69 -9.64
N GLU A 355 -3.50 10.82 -10.31
CA GLU A 355 -2.17 10.69 -9.70
C GLU A 355 -1.99 11.67 -8.52
N ASN A 356 -2.55 12.88 -8.61
CA ASN A 356 -2.64 13.84 -7.49
C ASN A 356 -3.44 13.28 -6.32
N LEU A 357 -4.65 12.78 -6.57
CA LEU A 357 -5.57 12.26 -5.56
C LEU A 357 -5.04 11.00 -4.87
N GLN A 358 -4.17 10.25 -5.55
CA GLN A 358 -3.57 9.02 -5.03
C GLN A 358 -2.44 9.25 -4.01
N ARG A 359 -2.02 10.51 -3.78
CA ARG A 359 -0.95 10.84 -2.82
C ARG A 359 -1.39 10.63 -1.37
N GLU A 360 -0.53 9.96 -0.58
CA GLU A 360 -0.77 9.72 0.85
C GLU A 360 -0.82 11.00 1.71
N ASP A 361 -0.21 12.09 1.24
CA ASP A 361 0.00 13.36 1.98
C ASP A 361 -0.96 14.49 1.58
N LEU A 362 -2.06 14.18 0.88
CA LEU A 362 -2.96 15.21 0.36
C LEU A 362 -3.73 15.91 1.48
N ASN A 363 -3.66 17.24 1.55
CA ASN A 363 -4.44 17.97 2.53
C ASN A 363 -5.93 17.99 2.15
N PRO A 364 -6.87 18.15 3.10
CA PRO A 364 -8.31 18.10 2.80
C PRO A 364 -8.82 19.13 1.78
N LEU A 365 -8.13 20.27 1.63
CA LEU A 365 -8.46 21.29 0.63
C LEU A 365 -7.91 20.92 -0.75
N GLU A 366 -6.71 20.36 -0.84
CA GLU A 366 -6.13 19.85 -2.08
C GLU A 366 -7.00 18.73 -2.67
N GLU A 367 -7.50 17.82 -1.83
CA GLU A 367 -8.46 16.78 -2.23
C GLU A 367 -9.75 17.40 -2.79
N ALA A 368 -10.27 18.44 -2.12
CA ALA A 368 -11.46 19.14 -2.58
C ALA A 368 -11.24 19.92 -3.89
N GLU A 369 -10.07 20.55 -4.06
CA GLU A 369 -9.68 21.25 -5.29
C GLU A 369 -9.57 20.27 -6.47
N ALA A 370 -8.98 19.09 -6.25
CA ALA A 370 -8.90 18.03 -7.25
C ALA A 370 -10.31 17.56 -7.69
N TYR A 371 -11.23 17.36 -6.75
CA TYR A 371 -12.63 17.03 -7.08
C TYR A 371 -13.31 18.14 -7.90
N GLU A 372 -13.11 19.40 -7.53
CA GLU A 372 -13.67 20.52 -8.27
C GLU A 372 -13.08 20.61 -9.69
N MET A 373 -11.80 20.31 -9.84
CA MET A 373 -11.09 20.29 -11.11
C MET A 373 -11.65 19.20 -12.04
N LEU A 374 -11.82 17.97 -11.54
CA LEU A 374 -12.47 16.86 -12.28
C LEU A 374 -13.87 17.26 -12.74
N MET A 375 -14.69 17.83 -11.85
CA MET A 375 -16.05 18.23 -12.20
C MET A 375 -16.10 19.33 -13.26
N LYS A 376 -15.28 20.38 -13.12
CA LYS A 376 -15.29 21.53 -14.04
C LYS A 376 -14.83 21.14 -15.44
N ASN A 377 -13.75 20.39 -15.53
CA ASN A 377 -13.08 20.19 -16.82
C ASN A 377 -13.62 18.96 -17.55
N LEU A 378 -14.04 17.91 -16.84
CA LEU A 378 -14.65 16.72 -17.44
C LEU A 378 -16.19 16.78 -17.44
N LYS A 379 -16.77 17.92 -17.02
CA LYS A 379 -18.22 18.15 -16.90
C LYS A 379 -18.96 17.06 -16.09
N LEU A 380 -18.29 16.52 -15.09
CA LEU A 380 -18.81 15.44 -14.24
C LEU A 380 -19.69 15.97 -13.12
N THR A 381 -20.73 15.21 -12.77
CA THR A 381 -21.49 15.46 -11.55
C THR A 381 -20.74 14.94 -10.32
N GLN A 382 -21.14 15.38 -9.12
CA GLN A 382 -20.59 14.82 -7.87
C GLN A 382 -20.82 13.30 -7.77
N ALA A 383 -21.89 12.79 -8.38
CA ALA A 383 -22.18 11.36 -8.40
C ALA A 383 -21.21 10.61 -9.33
N ASP A 384 -20.87 11.20 -10.48
CA ASP A 384 -19.90 10.60 -11.40
C ASP A 384 -18.50 10.54 -10.79
N VAL A 385 -18.07 11.63 -10.14
CA VAL A 385 -16.78 11.67 -9.42
C VAL A 385 -16.77 10.66 -8.27
N ALA A 386 -17.85 10.58 -7.50
CA ALA A 386 -18.00 9.62 -6.40
C ALA A 386 -17.88 8.17 -6.91
N ASN A 387 -18.59 7.82 -7.98
CA ASN A 387 -18.55 6.49 -8.59
C ASN A 387 -17.15 6.16 -9.14
N ARG A 388 -16.51 7.10 -9.84
CA ARG A 388 -15.17 6.92 -10.43
C ARG A 388 -14.08 6.71 -9.37
N LEU A 389 -14.24 7.31 -8.20
CA LEU A 389 -13.25 7.24 -7.11
C LEU A 389 -13.60 6.21 -6.03
N GLY A 390 -14.69 5.44 -6.21
CA GLY A 390 -15.17 4.50 -5.19
C GLY A 390 -15.56 5.17 -3.86
N LYS A 391 -16.01 6.43 -3.89
CA LYS A 391 -16.45 7.20 -2.71
C LYS A 391 -17.96 7.40 -2.73
N SER A 392 -18.54 7.80 -1.60
CA SER A 392 -19.96 8.15 -1.54
C SER A 392 -20.21 9.58 -2.02
N ARG A 393 -21.37 9.86 -2.63
CA ARG A 393 -21.77 11.23 -2.99
C ARG A 393 -21.70 12.21 -1.80
N PRO A 394 -22.15 11.84 -0.57
CA PRO A 394 -21.97 12.68 0.61
C PRO A 394 -20.51 12.98 0.97
N TYR A 395 -19.59 12.04 0.72
CA TYR A 395 -18.16 12.23 0.95
C TYR A 395 -17.62 13.35 0.05
N ILE A 396 -17.80 13.24 -1.27
CA ILE A 396 -17.38 14.27 -2.25
C ILE A 396 -18.02 15.62 -1.92
N ALA A 397 -19.31 15.63 -1.60
CA ALA A 397 -20.03 16.85 -1.23
C ALA A 397 -19.45 17.53 0.03
N ASN A 398 -19.02 16.76 1.03
CA ASN A 398 -18.42 17.31 2.25
C ASN A 398 -17.09 18.01 1.97
N TYR A 399 -16.25 17.43 1.11
CA TYR A 399 -14.98 18.01 0.70
C TYR A 399 -15.17 19.29 -0.11
N LEU A 400 -16.02 19.26 -1.16
CA LEU A 400 -16.29 20.44 -1.99
C LEU A 400 -16.81 21.63 -1.17
N ARG A 401 -17.57 21.39 -0.10
CA ARG A 401 -18.04 22.46 0.79
C ARG A 401 -16.90 23.16 1.53
N LEU A 402 -15.76 22.51 1.76
CA LEU A 402 -14.60 23.14 2.41
C LEU A 402 -14.05 24.30 1.56
N LEU A 403 -14.15 24.21 0.22
CA LEU A 403 -13.72 25.29 -0.69
C LEU A 403 -14.47 26.61 -0.48
N THR A 404 -15.68 26.54 0.09
CA THR A 404 -16.54 27.70 0.41
C THR A 404 -16.15 28.43 1.70
N LEU A 405 -15.20 27.89 2.48
CA LEU A 405 -14.71 28.54 3.69
C LEU A 405 -13.94 29.84 3.36
N PRO A 406 -13.98 30.85 4.27
CA PRO A 406 -13.16 32.05 4.11
C PRO A 406 -11.66 31.71 3.99
N LYS A 407 -10.92 32.49 3.20
CA LYS A 407 -9.49 32.27 2.91
C LYS A 407 -8.65 31.95 4.16
N LEU A 408 -8.78 32.79 5.19
CA LEU A 408 -8.05 32.62 6.47
C LEU A 408 -8.39 31.31 7.20
N VAL A 409 -9.60 30.77 7.03
CA VAL A 409 -9.99 29.48 7.63
C VAL A 409 -9.44 28.32 6.82
N LYS A 410 -9.38 28.47 5.48
CA LYS A 410 -8.71 27.49 4.61
C LYS A 410 -7.22 27.37 4.95
N GLU A 411 -6.54 28.50 5.15
CA GLU A 411 -5.15 28.53 5.63
C GLU A 411 -5.00 27.80 6.97
N MET A 412 -5.92 27.96 7.92
CA MET A 412 -5.90 27.20 9.18
C MET A 412 -6.06 25.68 9.00
N VAL A 413 -6.79 25.22 7.98
CA VAL A 413 -6.93 23.79 7.68
C VAL A 413 -5.68 23.25 6.99
N GLN A 414 -5.12 24.04 6.07
CA GLN A 414 -3.90 23.70 5.35
C GLN A 414 -2.68 23.60 6.28
N ASP A 415 -2.59 24.49 7.27
CA ASP A 415 -1.54 24.47 8.30
C ASP A 415 -1.87 23.53 9.48
N GLU A 416 -2.88 22.65 9.32
CA GLU A 416 -3.35 21.66 10.33
C GLU A 416 -3.79 22.23 11.69
N ARG A 417 -3.94 23.55 11.80
CA ARG A 417 -4.47 24.22 13.00
C ARG A 417 -5.95 23.93 13.24
N LEU A 418 -6.67 23.56 12.19
CA LEU A 418 -8.04 23.05 12.23
C LEU A 418 -8.14 21.71 11.52
N SER A 419 -8.73 20.72 12.18
CA SER A 419 -9.04 19.44 11.55
C SER A 419 -10.19 19.57 10.55
N MET A 420 -10.28 18.62 9.62
CA MET A 420 -11.38 18.55 8.65
C MET A 420 -12.76 18.50 9.35
N GLY A 421 -12.86 17.75 10.45
CA GLY A 421 -14.09 17.67 11.26
C GLY A 421 -14.50 19.04 11.84
N GLN A 422 -13.55 19.82 12.34
CA GLN A 422 -13.81 21.18 12.84
C GLN A 422 -14.22 22.11 11.69
N ALA A 423 -13.50 22.08 10.57
CA ALA A 423 -13.79 22.89 9.39
C ALA A 423 -15.21 22.61 8.84
N ARG A 424 -15.59 21.32 8.78
CA ARG A 424 -16.93 20.89 8.37
C ARG A 424 -18.02 21.39 9.32
N THR A 425 -17.74 21.39 10.62
CA THR A 425 -18.67 21.88 11.65
C THR A 425 -18.93 23.38 11.50
N LEU A 426 -17.88 24.18 11.23
CA LEU A 426 -18.01 25.62 10.99
C LEU A 426 -18.93 25.97 9.82
N LEU A 427 -19.00 25.11 8.79
CA LEU A 427 -19.91 25.30 7.66
C LEU A 427 -21.39 25.26 8.04
N GLY A 428 -21.73 24.64 9.19
CA GLY A 428 -23.08 24.59 9.76
C GLY A 428 -23.59 25.92 10.34
N LEU A 429 -22.72 26.93 10.47
CA LEU A 429 -23.10 28.26 10.94
C LEU A 429 -23.98 28.99 9.90
N LYS A 430 -25.17 29.44 10.30
CA LYS A 430 -26.10 30.20 9.43
C LYS A 430 -25.52 31.56 9.01
N LYS A 431 -24.82 32.23 9.91
CA LYS A 431 -24.18 33.54 9.70
C LYS A 431 -22.73 33.36 9.24
N LYS A 432 -22.47 33.48 7.93
CA LYS A 432 -21.15 33.21 7.33
C LYS A 432 -20.06 34.17 7.81
N ASP A 433 -20.42 35.41 8.15
CA ASP A 433 -19.52 36.42 8.73
C ASP A 433 -18.93 36.01 10.10
N GLN A 434 -19.62 35.12 10.83
CA GLN A 434 -19.17 34.64 12.15
C GLN A 434 -18.22 33.44 12.06
N ILE A 435 -18.04 32.83 10.88
CA ILE A 435 -17.21 31.62 10.71
C ILE A 435 -15.77 31.89 11.14
N LEU A 436 -15.17 32.98 10.68
CA LEU A 436 -13.78 33.32 11.01
C LEU A 436 -13.60 33.56 12.51
N LYS A 437 -14.58 34.21 13.16
CA LYS A 437 -14.54 34.47 14.60
C LYS A 437 -14.58 33.17 15.40
N LEU A 438 -15.45 32.24 15.02
CA LEU A 438 -15.58 30.95 15.67
C LEU A 438 -14.39 30.02 15.36
N ALA A 439 -13.83 30.08 14.15
CA ALA A 439 -12.62 29.37 13.77
C ALA A 439 -11.42 29.77 14.64
N ASN A 440 -11.17 31.08 14.77
CA ASN A 440 -10.11 31.59 15.64
C ASN A 440 -10.31 31.15 17.11
N ARG A 441 -11.55 31.12 17.57
CA ARG A 441 -11.89 30.63 18.90
C ARG A 441 -11.60 29.12 19.03
N ALA A 442 -11.97 28.33 18.03
CA ALA A 442 -11.73 26.89 18.00
C ALA A 442 -10.25 26.54 18.09
N VAL A 443 -9.40 27.25 17.34
CA VAL A 443 -7.93 27.11 17.42
C VAL A 443 -7.40 27.57 18.78
N LYS A 444 -7.84 28.74 19.27
CA LYS A 444 -7.34 29.29 20.54
C LYS A 444 -7.72 28.45 21.76
N GLU A 445 -8.92 27.87 21.77
CA GLU A 445 -9.46 27.07 22.88
C GLU A 445 -9.27 25.55 22.66
N ASN A 446 -8.59 25.12 21.59
CA ASN A 446 -8.43 23.71 21.19
C ASN A 446 -9.75 22.92 21.24
N LEU A 447 -10.81 23.50 20.67
CA LEU A 447 -12.16 22.92 20.77
C LEU A 447 -12.26 21.61 20.00
N THR A 448 -12.74 20.55 20.64
CA THR A 448 -13.12 19.30 19.94
C THR A 448 -14.26 19.53 18.96
N VAL A 449 -14.41 18.65 17.96
CA VAL A 449 -15.53 18.70 16.99
C VAL A 449 -16.89 18.78 17.70
N ARG A 450 -17.08 17.97 18.75
CA ARG A 450 -18.33 17.93 19.53
C ARG A 450 -18.61 19.24 20.29
N GLN A 451 -17.59 19.85 20.89
CA GLN A 451 -17.73 21.16 21.54
C GLN A 451 -18.07 22.25 20.53
N LEU A 452 -17.44 22.20 19.35
CA LEU A 452 -17.70 23.13 18.28
C LEU A 452 -19.12 22.98 17.72
N GLU A 453 -19.64 21.75 17.58
CA GLU A 453 -21.02 21.47 17.17
C GLU A 453 -22.03 22.07 18.16
N GLN A 454 -21.78 21.95 19.47
CA GLN A 454 -22.61 22.57 20.50
C GLN A 454 -22.64 24.09 20.35
N ILE A 455 -21.47 24.72 20.19
CA ILE A 455 -21.38 26.17 20.03
C ILE A 455 -22.04 26.65 18.73
N VAL A 456 -21.87 25.91 17.62
CA VAL A 456 -22.55 26.21 16.34
C VAL A 456 -24.07 26.14 16.52
N THR A 457 -24.57 25.16 17.27
CA THR A 457 -26.00 25.02 17.60
C THR A 457 -26.49 26.23 18.40
N GLU A 458 -25.77 26.65 19.44
CA GLU A 458 -26.09 27.83 20.25
C GLU A 458 -26.12 29.14 19.43
N TYR A 459 -25.15 29.31 18.53
CA TYR A 459 -25.10 30.44 17.59
C TYR A 459 -26.31 30.47 16.65
N ASN A 460 -26.74 29.29 16.18
CA ASN A 460 -27.86 29.14 15.26
C ASN A 460 -29.23 29.28 15.92
N GLU A 461 -29.36 28.92 17.21
CA GLU A 461 -30.58 29.06 18.02
C GLU A 461 -30.80 30.48 18.57
N GLY A 462 -29.86 31.41 18.34
CA GLY A 462 -29.98 32.79 18.82
C GLY A 462 -29.88 32.93 20.35
N LYS A 463 -29.45 31.89 21.07
CA LYS A 463 -29.25 31.90 22.53
C LYS A 463 -27.88 32.46 22.92
N ALA A 464 -27.39 33.47 22.21
CA ALA A 464 -26.22 34.24 22.61
C ALA A 464 -26.57 35.16 23.80
N LYS A 465 -26.86 34.57 24.97
CA LYS A 465 -26.93 35.29 26.23
C LYS A 465 -25.52 35.44 26.78
N ASP A 466 -25.05 36.67 26.62
CA ASP A 466 -24.12 37.39 27.47
C ASP A 466 -24.02 36.80 28.90
N LYS A 467 -23.08 35.87 29.09
CA LYS A 467 -22.59 35.49 30.42
C LYS A 467 -21.09 35.72 30.41
N ARG A 468 -20.73 36.93 30.85
CA ARG A 468 -19.45 37.24 31.49
C ARG A 468 -19.14 36.20 32.57
N LYS A 469 -18.49 35.13 32.19
CA LYS A 469 -17.54 34.39 33.02
C LYS A 469 -16.33 34.22 32.12
N GLY A 470 -15.32 35.07 32.34
CA GLY A 470 -14.05 34.98 31.62
C GLY A 470 -13.50 33.56 31.71
N PRO A 471 -12.68 33.13 30.73
CA PRO A 471 -12.03 31.85 30.82
C PRO A 471 -11.29 31.85 32.16
N ARG A 472 -11.68 30.97 33.08
CA ARG A 472 -10.72 30.55 34.10
C ARG A 472 -9.54 30.08 33.27
N LEU A 473 -8.41 30.78 33.36
CA LEU A 473 -7.11 30.23 33.02
C LEU A 473 -7.12 28.83 33.63
N THR A 474 -7.33 27.80 32.82
CA THR A 474 -7.15 26.43 33.26
C THR A 474 -5.70 26.39 33.67
N LYS A 475 -5.46 26.37 34.99
CA LYS A 475 -4.13 26.15 35.54
C LYS A 475 -3.56 24.98 34.74
N GLU A 476 -2.50 25.28 34.01
CA GLU A 476 -1.72 24.27 33.32
C GLU A 476 -1.48 23.12 34.30
N LYS A 477 -1.84 21.88 33.92
CA LYS A 477 -1.65 20.73 34.81
C LYS A 477 -0.18 20.73 35.23
N PRO A 478 0.13 20.59 36.55
CA PRO A 478 1.50 20.42 37.02
C PRO A 478 2.25 19.39 36.16
N TYR A 479 3.54 19.64 35.90
CA TYR A 479 4.38 18.79 35.04
C TYR A 479 4.28 17.29 35.40
N TYR A 480 4.29 16.96 36.70
CA TYR A 480 4.18 15.57 37.16
C TYR A 480 2.87 14.89 36.76
N LEU A 481 1.75 15.63 36.63
CA LEU A 481 0.49 15.05 36.16
C LEU A 481 0.55 14.75 34.67
N ARG A 482 1.14 15.64 33.85
CA ARG A 482 1.29 15.41 32.41
C ARG A 482 2.24 14.25 32.13
N GLU A 483 3.40 14.22 32.79
CA GLU A 483 4.34 13.11 32.67
C GLU A 483 3.74 11.77 33.14
N SER A 484 2.88 11.81 34.16
CA SER A 484 2.13 10.62 34.59
C SER A 484 1.09 10.19 33.55
N GLU A 485 0.36 11.12 32.93
CA GLU A 485 -0.56 10.84 31.83
C GLU A 485 0.17 10.17 30.67
N ASP A 486 1.28 10.74 30.20
CA ASP A 486 2.08 10.21 29.08
C ASP A 486 2.57 8.78 29.36
N ARG A 487 3.15 8.54 30.54
CA ARG A 487 3.61 7.20 30.92
C ARG A 487 2.47 6.18 31.03
N LEU A 488 1.29 6.60 31.46
CA LEU A 488 0.12 5.73 31.52
C LEU A 488 -0.46 5.47 30.14
N MET A 489 -0.47 6.47 29.24
CA MET A 489 -0.85 6.30 27.84
C MET A 489 0.07 5.31 27.13
N ASP A 490 1.40 5.43 27.31
CA ASP A 490 2.38 4.48 26.77
C ASP A 490 2.16 3.07 27.32
N LYS A 491 1.87 2.94 28.62
CA LYS A 491 1.66 1.65 29.28
C LYS A 491 0.37 0.95 28.84
N PHE A 492 -0.74 1.70 28.72
CA PHE A 492 -2.04 1.13 28.38
C PHE A 492 -2.34 1.15 26.88
N GLY A 493 -1.60 1.91 26.07
CA GLY A 493 -1.86 2.07 24.64
C GLY A 493 -3.22 2.71 24.33
N THR A 494 -3.76 3.52 25.24
CA THR A 494 -5.07 4.19 25.12
C THR A 494 -5.06 5.53 25.85
N GLY A 495 -6.08 6.36 25.65
CA GLY A 495 -6.20 7.67 26.29
C GLY A 495 -6.30 7.58 27.81
N VAL A 496 -5.49 8.38 28.52
CA VAL A 496 -5.50 8.50 29.98
C VAL A 496 -5.64 9.96 30.39
N GLU A 497 -6.57 10.23 31.31
CA GLU A 497 -6.76 11.55 31.90
C GLU A 497 -6.66 11.50 33.44
N ILE A 498 -5.80 12.34 34.00
CA ILE A 498 -5.65 12.57 35.43
C ILE A 498 -6.23 13.95 35.79
N VAL A 499 -7.19 13.96 36.71
CA VAL A 499 -7.81 15.18 37.24
C VAL A 499 -7.60 15.21 38.76
N GLU A 500 -6.95 16.26 39.25
CA GLU A 500 -6.68 16.45 40.69
C GLU A 500 -7.39 17.69 41.25
N LYS A 501 -7.93 17.58 42.46
CA LYS A 501 -8.52 18.66 43.22
C LYS A 501 -8.43 18.39 44.73
N ASP A 502 -7.85 19.33 45.49
CA ASP A 502 -7.80 19.34 46.97
C ASP A 502 -7.22 18.04 47.58
N GLY A 503 -6.11 17.54 47.01
CA GLY A 503 -5.42 16.32 47.47
C GLY A 503 -6.13 15.01 47.10
N LYS A 504 -7.19 15.06 46.29
CA LYS A 504 -7.90 13.91 45.73
C LYS A 504 -7.91 14.01 44.22
N GLY A 505 -8.05 12.89 43.53
CA GLY A 505 -8.11 12.91 42.06
C GLY A 505 -8.83 11.71 41.48
N LYS A 506 -9.02 11.76 40.17
CA LYS A 506 -9.53 10.68 39.35
C LYS A 506 -8.55 10.41 38.21
N ILE A 507 -8.23 9.15 37.99
CA ILE A 507 -7.58 8.66 36.78
C ILE A 507 -8.67 7.99 35.94
N SER A 508 -8.80 8.40 34.67
CA SER A 508 -9.73 7.80 33.72
C SER A 508 -8.92 7.17 32.60
N ILE A 509 -9.15 5.88 32.33
CA ILE A 509 -8.55 5.14 31.22
C ILE A 509 -9.69 4.85 30.25
N GLU A 510 -9.58 5.32 29.01
CA GLU A 510 -10.56 5.02 27.97
C GLU A 510 -10.32 3.61 27.42
N TYR A 511 -11.38 2.85 27.19
CA TYR A 511 -11.31 1.57 26.47
C TYR A 511 -12.26 1.60 25.28
N LEU A 512 -11.83 1.05 24.16
CA LEU A 512 -12.54 1.13 22.89
C LEU A 512 -13.46 -0.08 22.65
N SER A 513 -13.26 -1.17 23.38
CA SER A 513 -14.03 -2.41 23.26
C SER A 513 -13.92 -3.29 24.53
N PRO A 514 -14.76 -4.33 24.69
CA PRO A 514 -14.62 -5.29 25.79
C PRO A 514 -13.25 -6.00 25.81
N SER A 515 -12.65 -6.30 24.65
CA SER A 515 -11.31 -6.91 24.58
C SER A 515 -10.21 -5.93 24.98
N ASP A 516 -10.38 -4.65 24.64
CA ASP A 516 -9.48 -3.58 25.08
C ASP A 516 -9.53 -3.42 26.60
N LEU A 517 -10.73 -3.51 27.19
CA LEU A 517 -10.90 -3.59 28.64
C LEU A 517 -10.20 -4.82 29.24
N THR A 518 -10.34 -6.01 28.65
CA THR A 518 -9.63 -7.23 29.10
C THR A 518 -8.11 -7.02 29.06
N ARG A 519 -7.57 -6.49 27.96
CA ARG A 519 -6.14 -6.17 27.82
C ARG A 519 -5.67 -5.18 28.89
N ILE A 520 -6.44 -4.14 29.18
CA ILE A 520 -6.14 -3.17 30.25
C ILE A 520 -6.14 -3.85 31.62
N LEU A 521 -7.11 -4.74 31.88
CA LEU A 521 -7.18 -5.52 33.13
C LEU A 521 -6.00 -6.48 33.28
N ASP A 522 -5.55 -7.11 32.18
CA ASP A 522 -4.35 -7.95 32.16
C ASP A 522 -3.09 -7.15 32.47
N ILE A 523 -2.93 -5.94 31.88
CA ILE A 523 -1.83 -5.02 32.20
C ILE A 523 -1.84 -4.60 33.68
N LEU A 524 -3.02 -4.56 34.30
CA LEU A 524 -3.22 -4.30 35.72
C LEU A 524 -3.04 -5.55 36.60
N ASN A 525 -2.77 -6.72 36.01
CA ASN A 525 -2.76 -8.04 36.68
C ASN A 525 -4.07 -8.34 37.44
N ILE A 526 -5.20 -7.91 36.88
CA ILE A 526 -6.52 -8.21 37.41
C ILE A 526 -7.10 -9.37 36.60
N HIS A 527 -7.17 -10.53 37.22
CA HIS A 527 -7.83 -11.71 36.66
C HIS A 527 -9.07 -12.01 37.50
N PHE A 528 -10.18 -12.33 36.83
CA PHE A 528 -11.38 -12.79 37.50
C PHE A 528 -11.37 -14.32 37.47
N ASP A 529 -11.45 -14.95 38.64
CA ASP A 529 -11.73 -16.38 38.73
C ASP A 529 -13.15 -16.61 38.20
N GLU A 530 -13.29 -17.30 37.06
CA GLU A 530 -14.60 -17.66 36.52
C GLU A 530 -15.33 -18.57 37.52
N THR A 531 -16.53 -18.13 37.92
CA THR A 531 -17.59 -18.97 38.48
C THR A 531 -18.59 -19.31 37.40
#